data_AF-A0A1V5DP01-F1
#
_entry.id   AF-A0A1V5DP01-F1
#
_cell.length_a   1.000
_cell.length_b   1.000
_cell.length_c   1.000
_cell.angle_alpha   90.00
_cell.angle_beta   90.00
_cell.angle_gamma   90.00
#
_symmetry.space_group_name_H-M   'P 1'
#
loop_
_entity.id
_entity.type
_entity.pdbx_description
1 polymer ?
#
loop_
_entity_poly.entity_id
_entity_poly.type
_entity_poly.pdbx_seq_one_letter_code
_entity_poly.pdbx_strand_id
1 'polypeptide(L)'
;MLVIPMSNMTAWPTAYWIDAVATFGSVYFGVTFAYSRGENADTTDVTEQLATGGLDWSPTLIMFNEDRALWVGTLKSGNTTTGFGNGLANAYFYQVKGGFKPTDKLDIMASVAFATADTTPANYVSKNYGYEVDVTGTYKITNNLYSMLGAGYLITGDYFKGTDSNNKVANNYIVINKLTLTF
;
A
#
# COMPACT_ATOMS: atom_id res chain seq x y z
N MET A 1 -16.10 -34.59 1.40
CA MET A 1 -14.99 -34.20 2.29
C MET A 1 -13.70 -34.53 1.54
N LEU A 2 -13.16 -33.55 0.83
CA LEU A 2 -11.95 -33.74 0.01
C LEU A 2 -10.74 -33.52 0.93
N VAL A 3 -10.06 -34.60 1.28
CA VAL A 3 -8.76 -34.56 1.96
C VAL A 3 -7.71 -34.39 0.87
N ILE A 4 -7.08 -33.21 0.81
CA ILE A 4 -5.93 -32.97 -0.05
C ILE A 4 -4.69 -33.50 0.69
N PRO A 5 -3.94 -34.46 0.12
CA PRO A 5 -2.75 -34.99 0.78
C PRO A 5 -1.65 -33.92 0.80
N MET A 6 -1.13 -33.62 1.99
CA MET A 6 0.04 -32.75 2.16
C MET A 6 1.31 -33.51 1.75
N SER A 7 1.71 -33.41 0.49
CA SER A 7 3.10 -33.55 0.10
C SER A 7 3.82 -32.24 0.45
N ASN A 8 4.88 -32.31 1.25
CA ASN A 8 5.71 -31.20 1.75
C ASN A 8 5.77 -29.97 0.81
N MET A 9 4.86 -29.02 1.02
CA MET A 9 5.00 -27.64 0.55
C MET A 9 5.68 -26.85 1.66
N THR A 10 6.97 -26.56 1.52
CA THR A 10 7.74 -25.73 2.46
C THR A 10 7.63 -24.22 2.17
N ALA A 11 6.86 -23.81 1.16
CA ALA A 11 6.62 -22.41 0.86
C ALA A 11 5.32 -21.92 1.53
N TRP A 12 5.47 -21.20 2.64
CA TRP A 12 4.39 -20.40 3.22
C TRP A 12 4.08 -19.22 2.28
N PRO A 13 2.80 -18.85 2.05
CA PRO A 13 2.49 -17.67 1.25
C PRO A 13 3.11 -16.44 1.92
N THR A 14 3.90 -15.71 1.14
CA THR A 14 4.79 -14.64 1.59
C THR A 14 4.14 -13.26 1.58
N ALA A 15 2.96 -13.12 0.98
CA ALA A 15 2.10 -11.94 1.06
C ALA A 15 0.62 -12.33 0.93
N TYR A 16 -0.26 -11.60 1.61
CA TYR A 16 -1.72 -11.75 1.50
C TYR A 16 -2.43 -10.45 1.86
N TRP A 17 -3.65 -10.28 1.36
CA TRP A 17 -4.52 -9.16 1.70
C TRP A 17 -5.97 -9.61 1.80
N ILE A 18 -6.74 -8.88 2.60
CA ILE A 18 -8.18 -9.02 2.73
C ILE A 18 -8.79 -7.62 2.63
N ASP A 19 -9.83 -7.49 1.82
CA ASP A 19 -10.62 -6.27 1.67
C ASP A 19 -12.09 -6.65 1.86
N ALA A 20 -12.78 -5.91 2.73
CA ALA A 20 -14.19 -6.10 3.01
C ALA A 20 -14.89 -4.75 2.86
N VAL A 21 -15.93 -4.71 2.02
CA VAL A 21 -16.73 -3.51 1.75
C VAL A 21 -18.20 -3.80 1.97
N ALA A 22 -18.86 -2.93 2.73
CA ALA A 22 -20.30 -2.91 2.93
C ALA A 22 -20.90 -1.68 2.24
N THR A 23 -21.89 -1.91 1.37
CA THR A 23 -22.55 -0.87 0.58
C THR A 23 -23.98 -0.68 1.05
N PHE A 24 -24.36 0.57 1.28
CA PHE A 24 -25.65 1.02 1.75
C PHE A 24 -26.20 2.08 0.79
N GLY A 25 -26.82 1.62 -0.30
CA GLY A 25 -27.26 2.50 -1.39
C GLY A 25 -26.07 3.21 -2.04
N SER A 26 -26.08 4.53 -2.02
CA SER A 26 -24.99 5.36 -2.59
C SER A 26 -23.76 5.44 -1.70
N VAL A 27 -23.80 5.03 -0.43
CA VAL A 27 -22.64 5.14 0.48
C VAL A 27 -22.03 3.75 0.70
N TYR A 28 -20.72 3.66 0.84
CA TYR A 28 -20.05 2.42 1.23
C TYR A 28 -18.95 2.68 2.26
N PHE A 29 -18.65 1.66 3.04
CA PHE A 29 -17.55 1.62 3.99
C PHE A 29 -16.75 0.35 3.78
N GLY A 30 -15.44 0.43 3.91
CA GLY A 30 -14.57 -0.71 3.75
C GLY A 30 -13.39 -0.70 4.70
N VAL A 31 -12.85 -1.89 4.91
CA VAL A 31 -11.61 -2.09 5.63
C VAL A 31 -10.71 -2.99 4.81
N THR A 32 -9.42 -2.73 4.89
CA THR A 32 -8.40 -3.53 4.22
C THR A 32 -7.30 -3.86 5.21
N PHE A 33 -6.86 -5.11 5.21
CA PHE A 33 -5.66 -5.55 5.89
C PHE A 33 -4.77 -6.26 4.89
N ALA A 34 -3.48 -5.96 4.93
CA ALA A 34 -2.51 -6.69 4.13
C ALA A 34 -1.22 -6.92 4.91
N TYR A 35 -0.54 -7.98 4.51
CA TYR A 35 0.73 -8.39 5.07
C TYR A 35 1.64 -8.87 3.95
N SER A 36 2.89 -8.43 3.98
CA SER A 36 3.99 -9.00 3.21
C SER A 36 5.17 -9.20 4.15
N ARG A 37 5.71 -10.41 4.13
CA ARG A 37 6.80 -10.83 5.01
C ARG A 37 8.05 -9.99 4.75
N GLY A 38 8.70 -9.56 5.83
CA GLY A 38 10.02 -8.97 5.80
C GLY A 38 11.12 -10.01 5.74
N GLU A 39 12.18 -9.72 4.97
CA GLU A 39 13.40 -10.50 5.00
C GLU A 39 14.16 -10.24 6.32
N ASN A 40 14.69 -11.30 6.93
CA ASN A 40 15.58 -11.19 8.08
C ASN A 40 16.98 -11.66 7.67
N ALA A 41 17.91 -10.71 7.52
CA ALA A 41 19.25 -10.95 6.98
C ALA A 41 20.16 -11.85 7.85
N ASP A 42 19.71 -12.23 9.05
CA ASP A 42 20.52 -12.95 10.04
C ASP A 42 20.28 -14.48 10.05
N THR A 43 19.47 -15.02 9.13
CA THR A 43 19.19 -16.47 9.07
C THR A 43 19.21 -16.98 7.62
N THR A 44 20.16 -17.85 7.29
CA THR A 44 20.36 -18.47 5.97
C THR A 44 19.37 -19.59 5.66
N ASP A 45 18.06 -19.41 5.87
CA ASP A 45 17.09 -20.47 5.61
C ASP A 45 15.88 -20.05 4.78
N VAL A 46 15.64 -20.90 3.76
CA VAL A 46 14.51 -21.02 2.83
C VAL A 46 14.29 -19.86 1.84
N THR A 47 14.63 -20.10 0.58
CA THR A 47 14.32 -19.34 -0.66
C THR A 47 13.97 -17.86 -0.46
N GLU A 48 15.02 -17.05 -0.45
CA GLU A 48 15.02 -15.61 -0.14
C GLU A 48 14.63 -14.76 -1.36
N GLN A 49 13.36 -14.86 -1.78
CA GLN A 49 12.80 -13.86 -2.69
C GLN A 49 11.85 -12.98 -1.89
N LEU A 50 12.15 -11.68 -1.87
CA LEU A 50 11.23 -10.60 -1.50
C LEU A 50 9.96 -10.74 -2.34
N ALA A 51 9.01 -11.52 -1.85
CA ALA A 51 7.72 -11.63 -2.48
C ALA A 51 6.95 -10.37 -2.10
N THR A 52 6.85 -9.49 -3.08
CA THR A 52 5.99 -8.32 -3.00
C THR A 52 4.52 -8.79 -3.03
N GLY A 53 3.61 -8.00 -2.48
CA GLY A 53 2.16 -8.21 -2.61
C GLY A 53 1.63 -8.03 -4.05
N GLY A 54 2.51 -8.04 -5.05
CA GLY A 54 2.24 -7.61 -6.42
C GLY A 54 2.37 -6.10 -6.60
N LEU A 55 2.59 -5.68 -7.84
CA LEU A 55 2.57 -4.27 -8.24
C LEU A 55 1.16 -3.80 -8.60
N ASP A 56 0.29 -4.74 -8.95
CA ASP A 56 -1.09 -4.47 -9.40
C ASP A 56 -1.99 -3.98 -8.25
N TRP A 57 -1.61 -4.23 -7.00
CA TRP A 57 -2.36 -3.82 -5.82
C TRP A 57 -1.78 -2.53 -5.23
N SER A 58 -2.44 -1.41 -5.54
CA SER A 58 -2.05 -0.07 -5.11
C SER A 58 -3.11 0.57 -4.18
N PRO A 59 -3.08 0.29 -2.86
CA PRO A 59 -4.17 0.65 -1.95
C PRO A 59 -4.25 2.13 -1.57
N THR A 60 -3.19 2.90 -1.75
CA THR A 60 -3.10 4.33 -1.40
C THR A 60 -2.45 5.14 -2.53
N LEU A 61 -2.45 6.48 -2.47
CA LEU A 61 -1.89 7.30 -3.56
C LEU A 61 -0.36 7.48 -3.48
N ILE A 62 0.17 7.46 -2.25
CA ILE A 62 1.58 7.58 -1.93
C ILE A 62 2.10 6.20 -1.54
N MET A 63 1.80 5.63 -0.37
CA MET A 63 2.34 4.32 0.03
C MET A 63 1.90 3.22 -0.95
N PHE A 64 2.79 2.24 -1.16
CA PHE A 64 2.52 1.01 -1.92
C PHE A 64 1.73 1.24 -3.23
N ASN A 65 2.13 2.22 -4.05
CA ASN A 65 1.46 2.53 -5.31
C ASN A 65 2.44 2.46 -6.48
N GLU A 66 2.23 1.50 -7.37
CA GLU A 66 3.12 1.30 -8.52
C GLU A 66 2.95 2.42 -9.56
N ASP A 67 1.73 2.88 -9.84
CA ASP A 67 1.53 3.98 -10.78
C ASP A 67 2.32 5.22 -10.34
N ARG A 68 2.22 5.59 -9.07
CA ARG A 68 2.99 6.67 -8.48
C ARG A 68 4.48 6.41 -8.60
N ALA A 69 4.93 5.18 -8.34
CA ALA A 69 6.34 4.83 -8.45
C ALA A 69 6.88 4.89 -9.88
N LEU A 70 6.09 4.54 -10.89
CA LEU A 70 6.48 4.63 -12.30
C LEU A 70 6.69 6.08 -12.74
N TRP A 71 5.83 7.00 -12.29
CA TRP A 71 5.86 8.41 -12.73
C TRP A 71 6.75 9.31 -11.87
N VAL A 72 6.71 9.13 -10.56
CA VAL A 72 7.44 9.97 -9.58
C VAL A 72 8.78 9.32 -9.17
N GLY A 73 8.91 8.01 -9.39
CA GLY A 73 10.02 7.23 -8.92
C GLY A 73 9.82 6.68 -7.50
N THR A 74 10.84 5.97 -7.05
CA THR A 74 10.93 5.40 -5.71
C THR A 74 11.06 6.49 -4.65
N LEU A 75 10.28 6.42 -3.57
CA LEU A 75 10.46 7.28 -2.41
C LEU A 75 11.74 6.88 -1.67
N LYS A 76 12.61 7.86 -1.42
CA LYS A 76 13.86 7.67 -0.68
C LYS A 76 13.76 8.38 0.66
N SER A 77 14.30 7.76 1.71
CA SER A 77 14.64 8.50 2.92
C SER A 77 16.11 8.92 2.87
N GLY A 78 16.48 9.96 3.61
CA GLY A 78 17.86 10.46 3.68
C GLY A 78 18.87 9.45 4.25
N ASN A 79 18.41 8.32 4.82
CA ASN A 79 19.25 7.31 5.46
C ASN A 79 19.08 5.89 4.85
N THR A 80 18.31 5.73 3.78
CA THR A 80 17.99 4.40 3.23
C THR A 80 18.30 4.32 1.73
N THR A 81 19.23 3.43 1.36
CA THR A 81 19.49 3.05 -0.04
C THR A 81 18.39 2.18 -0.62
N THR A 82 17.51 1.62 0.23
CA THR A 82 16.37 0.81 -0.17
C THR A 82 15.16 1.68 -0.52
N GLY A 83 14.59 1.39 -1.68
CA GLY A 83 13.44 2.09 -2.20
C GLY A 83 12.14 1.77 -1.50
N PHE A 84 11.26 2.77 -1.30
CA PHE A 84 9.94 2.57 -0.73
C PHE A 84 8.80 2.98 -1.69
N GLY A 85 7.70 2.24 -1.60
CA GLY A 85 6.38 2.68 -2.06
C GLY A 85 5.94 2.23 -3.45
N ASN A 86 6.56 1.22 -4.05
CA ASN A 86 6.08 0.55 -5.27
C ASN A 86 4.96 -0.46 -4.93
N GLY A 87 5.31 -1.74 -4.73
CA GLY A 87 4.40 -2.74 -4.17
C GLY A 87 4.54 -2.90 -2.66
N LEU A 88 3.57 -3.58 -2.03
CA LEU A 88 3.65 -3.97 -0.62
C LEU A 88 4.83 -4.93 -0.41
N ALA A 89 5.80 -4.56 0.41
CA ALA A 89 6.94 -5.41 0.78
C ALA A 89 7.33 -5.12 2.23
N ASN A 90 7.65 -6.17 3.01
CA ASN A 90 8.04 -6.03 4.41
C ASN A 90 7.08 -5.12 5.20
N ALA A 91 5.79 -5.44 5.25
CA ALA A 91 4.79 -4.54 5.78
C ALA A 91 3.56 -5.25 6.35
N TYR A 92 3.09 -4.74 7.49
CA TYR A 92 1.69 -4.79 7.87
C TYR A 92 1.01 -3.49 7.42
N PHE A 93 -0.14 -3.62 6.76
CA PHE A 93 -0.91 -2.51 6.24
C PHE A 93 -2.36 -2.62 6.69
N TYR A 94 -2.91 -1.51 7.15
CA TYR A 94 -4.30 -1.38 7.57
C TYR A 94 -4.91 -0.16 6.89
N GLN A 95 -6.13 -0.28 6.39
CA GLN A 95 -6.85 0.85 5.80
C GLN A 95 -8.31 0.79 6.19
N VAL A 96 -8.88 1.96 6.46
CA VAL A 96 -10.32 2.18 6.49
C VAL A 96 -10.68 3.14 5.37
N LYS A 97 -11.76 2.86 4.65
CA LYS A 97 -12.22 3.68 3.53
C LYS A 97 -13.72 3.90 3.61
N GLY A 98 -14.17 5.05 3.16
CA GLY A 98 -15.57 5.38 3.01
C GLY A 98 -15.76 6.15 1.72
N GLY A 99 -16.87 5.90 1.03
CA GLY A 99 -17.15 6.61 -0.20
C GLY A 99 -18.63 6.79 -0.50
N PHE A 100 -18.88 7.65 -1.48
CA PHE A 100 -20.18 8.09 -1.89
C PHE A 100 -20.27 8.10 -3.42
N LYS A 101 -21.29 7.42 -3.95
CA LYS A 101 -21.62 7.26 -5.35
C LYS A 101 -22.98 7.93 -5.63
N PRO A 102 -23.01 9.26 -5.85
CA PRO A 102 -24.26 9.97 -6.15
C PRO A 102 -24.90 9.53 -7.46
N THR A 103 -24.10 9.01 -8.39
CA THR A 103 -24.54 8.46 -9.67
C THR A 103 -23.69 7.25 -10.02
N ASP A 104 -24.13 6.43 -10.98
CA ASP A 104 -23.37 5.29 -11.47
C ASP A 104 -22.04 5.68 -12.16
N LYS A 105 -21.83 6.97 -12.43
CA LYS A 105 -20.63 7.49 -13.09
C LYS A 105 -19.63 8.12 -12.14
N LEU A 106 -20.02 8.53 -10.92
CA LEU A 106 -19.14 9.27 -10.01
C LEU A 106 -18.96 8.50 -8.72
N ASP A 107 -17.71 8.26 -8.34
CA ASP A 107 -17.32 7.70 -7.05
C ASP A 107 -16.39 8.69 -6.35
N ILE A 108 -16.73 9.08 -5.13
CA ILE A 108 -15.89 9.90 -4.26
C ILE A 108 -15.52 9.05 -3.06
N MET A 109 -14.24 8.86 -2.80
CA MET A 109 -13.74 8.02 -1.70
C MET A 109 -12.73 8.79 -0.86
N ALA A 110 -12.80 8.63 0.45
CA ALA A 110 -11.76 9.02 1.39
C ALA A 110 -11.27 7.81 2.19
N SER A 111 -9.97 7.72 2.46
CA SER A 111 -9.39 6.66 3.28
C SER A 111 -8.35 7.20 4.23
N VAL A 112 -8.14 6.44 5.30
CA VAL A 112 -6.97 6.55 6.16
C VAL A 112 -6.30 5.19 6.20
N ALA A 113 -5.00 5.18 5.92
CA ALA A 113 -4.16 4.00 5.98
C ALA A 113 -3.06 4.16 7.01
N PHE A 114 -2.60 3.04 7.56
CA PHE A 114 -1.48 2.95 8.48
C PHE A 114 -0.63 1.74 8.12
N ALA A 115 0.69 1.88 8.17
CA ALA A 115 1.59 0.78 7.86
C ALA A 115 2.82 0.72 8.77
N THR A 116 3.32 -0.50 9.00
CA THR A 116 4.57 -0.76 9.73
C THR A 116 5.38 -1.85 9.07
N ALA A 117 6.70 -1.80 9.18
CA ALA A 117 7.58 -2.88 8.76
C ALA A 117 7.32 -4.16 9.57
N ASP A 118 7.36 -5.32 8.90
CA ASP A 118 7.29 -6.62 9.56
C ASP A 118 8.63 -6.91 10.27
N THR A 119 9.72 -6.90 9.50
CA THR A 119 11.10 -6.97 9.98
C THR A 119 11.75 -5.60 9.94
N THR A 120 12.38 -5.21 11.06
CA THR A 120 13.17 -3.98 11.12
C THR A 120 14.55 -4.25 10.52
N PRO A 121 15.02 -3.45 9.55
CA PRO A 121 16.40 -3.52 9.12
C PRO A 121 17.36 -3.26 10.31
N ALA A 122 18.55 -3.87 10.30
CA ALA A 122 19.48 -3.76 11.40
C ALA A 122 19.72 -2.29 11.83
N ASN A 123 19.64 -2.05 13.14
CA ASN A 123 19.86 -0.75 13.77
C ASN A 123 18.83 0.35 13.44
N TYR A 124 17.73 0.06 12.74
CA TYR A 124 16.68 1.07 12.54
C TYR A 124 15.97 1.39 13.86
N VAL A 125 15.67 2.67 14.06
CA VAL A 125 15.08 3.16 15.30
C VAL A 125 13.57 2.89 15.42
N SER A 126 12.90 2.51 14.32
CA SER A 126 11.45 2.29 14.30
C SER A 126 10.99 1.39 13.15
N LYS A 127 9.82 0.77 13.33
CA LYS A 127 9.06 0.04 12.29
C LYS A 127 7.98 0.89 11.63
N ASN A 128 7.71 2.08 12.12
CA ASN A 128 6.51 2.84 11.75
C ASN A 128 6.69 3.58 10.40
N TYR A 129 6.01 3.14 9.34
CA TYR A 129 5.98 3.86 8.06
C TYR A 129 5.14 5.13 8.14
N GLY A 130 4.05 5.11 8.90
CA GLY A 130 3.23 6.29 9.18
C GLY A 130 1.77 6.12 8.77
N TYR A 131 1.10 7.25 8.62
CA TYR A 131 -0.31 7.34 8.25
C TYR A 131 -0.47 8.07 6.93
N GLU A 132 -1.39 7.61 6.10
CA GLU A 132 -1.76 8.29 4.86
C GLU A 132 -3.25 8.56 4.80
N VAL A 133 -3.59 9.77 4.39
CA VAL A 133 -4.97 10.18 4.14
C VAL A 133 -5.13 10.46 2.65
N ASP A 134 -6.06 9.78 2.02
CA ASP A 134 -6.37 9.96 0.60
C ASP A 134 -7.81 10.44 0.41
N VAL A 135 -7.99 11.30 -0.58
CA VAL A 135 -9.31 11.65 -1.13
C VAL A 135 -9.24 11.53 -2.65
N THR A 136 -10.20 10.81 -3.22
CA THR A 136 -10.26 10.54 -4.66
C THR A 136 -11.66 10.79 -5.19
N GLY A 137 -11.74 11.29 -6.42
CA GLY A 137 -12.96 11.41 -7.20
C GLY A 137 -12.74 10.77 -8.57
N THR A 138 -13.47 9.70 -8.86
CA THR A 138 -13.38 8.97 -10.12
C THR A 138 -14.66 9.14 -10.91
N TYR A 139 -14.54 9.66 -12.13
CA TYR A 139 -15.64 9.86 -13.07
C TYR A 139 -15.51 8.94 -14.28
N LYS A 140 -16.58 8.19 -14.55
CA LYS A 140 -16.74 7.33 -15.72
C LYS A 140 -17.21 8.17 -16.91
N ILE A 141 -16.30 8.43 -17.84
CA ILE A 141 -16.56 9.21 -19.05
C ILE A 141 -17.33 8.34 -20.06
N THR A 142 -16.84 7.13 -20.32
CA THR A 142 -17.50 6.10 -21.15
C THR A 142 -17.43 4.74 -20.45
N ASN A 143 -17.88 3.65 -21.10
CA ASN A 143 -17.79 2.31 -20.51
C ASN A 143 -16.35 1.84 -20.24
N ASN A 144 -15.41 2.36 -21.01
CA ASN A 144 -14.01 1.92 -21.00
C ASN A 144 -13.03 3.04 -20.64
N LEU A 145 -13.53 4.26 -20.37
CA LEU A 145 -12.71 5.44 -20.09
C LEU A 145 -13.12 6.10 -18.76
N TYR A 146 -12.14 6.24 -17.87
CA TYR A 146 -12.30 6.79 -16.53
C TYR A 146 -11.27 7.90 -16.29
N SER A 147 -11.68 8.97 -15.60
CA SER A 147 -10.78 10.01 -15.11
C SER A 147 -10.88 10.08 -13.59
N MET A 148 -9.73 10.05 -12.92
CA MET A 148 -9.62 10.11 -11.47
C MET A 148 -8.78 11.32 -11.08
N LEU A 149 -9.32 12.14 -10.17
CA LEU A 149 -8.58 13.19 -9.47
C LEU A 149 -8.36 12.73 -8.04
N GLY A 150 -7.15 12.84 -7.54
CA GLY A 150 -6.81 12.44 -6.18
C GLY A 150 -5.87 13.42 -5.48
N ALA A 151 -6.00 13.48 -4.17
CA ALA A 151 -5.04 14.12 -3.28
C ALA A 151 -4.71 13.16 -2.13
N GLY A 152 -3.42 12.95 -1.89
CA GLY A 152 -2.91 12.10 -0.82
C GLY A 152 -1.95 12.88 0.07
N TYR A 153 -1.98 12.61 1.38
CA TYR A 153 -1.07 13.21 2.36
C TYR A 153 -0.51 12.13 3.29
N LEU A 154 0.80 11.93 3.23
CA LEU A 154 1.55 10.97 4.04
C LEU A 154 2.19 11.70 5.23
N ILE A 155 1.72 11.37 6.42
CA ILE A 155 2.35 11.69 7.70
C ILE A 155 3.45 10.65 7.90
N THR A 156 4.68 11.05 7.58
CA THR A 156 5.84 10.18 7.53
C THR A 156 6.23 9.71 8.93
N GLY A 157 6.30 8.40 9.11
CA GLY A 157 6.68 7.77 10.38
C GLY A 157 8.19 7.69 10.59
N ASP A 158 8.56 7.27 11.80
CA ASP A 158 9.95 7.23 12.25
C ASP A 158 10.81 6.14 11.59
N TYR A 159 10.21 5.19 10.84
CA TYR A 159 10.97 4.22 10.03
C TYR A 159 11.96 4.92 9.11
N PHE A 160 11.54 6.04 8.52
CA PHE A 160 12.34 6.81 7.57
C PHE A 160 13.46 7.63 8.22
N LYS A 161 13.60 7.61 9.56
CA LYS A 161 14.79 8.11 10.25
C LYS A 161 15.98 7.16 10.11
N GLY A 162 15.72 5.90 9.75
CA GLY A 162 16.75 4.86 9.61
C GLY A 162 17.43 4.57 10.95
N THR A 163 18.75 4.62 10.98
CA THR A 163 19.60 4.27 12.13
C THR A 163 19.88 5.40 13.13
N ASP A 164 19.49 6.65 12.82
CA ASP A 164 19.73 7.81 13.69
C ASP A 164 18.41 8.48 14.06
N SER A 165 18.07 8.47 15.36
CA SER A 165 16.84 9.07 15.88
C SER A 165 16.80 10.61 15.77
N ASN A 166 17.96 11.24 15.54
CA ASN A 166 18.07 12.69 15.34
C ASN A 166 17.64 13.14 13.93
N ASN A 167 17.59 12.21 12.96
CA ASN A 167 17.15 12.52 11.61
C ASN A 167 15.74 13.11 11.60
N LYS A 168 15.56 14.15 10.78
CA LYS A 168 14.26 14.78 10.56
C LYS A 168 13.65 14.24 9.27
N VAL A 169 12.42 13.77 9.37
CA VAL A 169 11.63 13.30 8.23
C VAL A 169 10.56 14.34 7.93
N ALA A 170 10.32 14.56 6.64
CA ALA A 170 9.27 15.43 6.17
C ALA A 170 8.03 14.61 5.78
N ASN A 171 6.85 15.20 5.97
CA ASN A 171 5.62 14.68 5.40
C ASN A 171 5.60 14.90 3.89
N ASN A 172 4.85 14.06 3.18
CA ASN A 172 4.72 14.14 1.72
C ASN A 172 3.26 14.33 1.32
N TYR A 173 3.05 14.94 0.15
CA TYR A 173 1.72 15.05 -0.44
C TYR A 173 1.79 14.83 -1.94
N ILE A 174 0.68 14.38 -2.51
CA ILE A 174 0.52 14.23 -3.96
C ILE A 174 -0.84 14.79 -4.38
N VAL A 175 -0.87 15.39 -5.57
CA VAL A 175 -2.10 15.64 -6.31
C VAL A 175 -1.93 14.99 -7.66
N ILE A 176 -2.89 14.14 -8.04
CA ILE A 176 -2.81 13.33 -9.25
C ILE A 176 -4.09 13.47 -10.07
N ASN A 177 -3.92 13.55 -11.39
CA ASN A 177 -4.98 13.33 -12.36
C ASN A 177 -4.59 12.12 -13.21
N LYS A 178 -5.39 11.06 -13.17
CA LYS A 178 -5.16 9.80 -13.89
C LYS A 178 -6.29 9.57 -14.87
N LEU A 179 -5.94 9.25 -16.11
CA LEU A 179 -6.86 8.76 -17.12
C LEU A 179 -6.61 7.26 -17.33
N THR A 180 -7.67 6.45 -17.34
CA THR A 180 -7.57 4.99 -17.53
C THR A 180 -8.49 4.57 -18.67
N LEU A 181 -7.90 3.91 -19.66
CA LEU A 181 -8.57 3.36 -20.83
C LEU A 181 -8.34 1.84 -20.87
N THR A 182 -9.43 1.08 -21.00
CA THR A 182 -9.38 -0.39 -21.14
C THR A 182 -9.87 -0.80 -22.54
N PHE A 183 -9.14 -1.71 -23.18
CA PHE A 183 -9.41 -2.19 -24.54
C PHE A 183 -10.08 -3.57 -24.53
#